data_AF-A0A4R9WRZ1-F1
#
_entry.id   AF-A0A4R9WRZ1-F1
#
_cell.length_a   1.000
_cell.length_b   1.000
_cell.length_c   1.000
_cell.angle_alpha   90.00
_cell.angle_beta   90.00
_cell.angle_gamma   90.00
#
_symmetry.space_group_name_H-M   'P 1'
#
loop_
_entity.id
_entity.type
_entity.pdbx_description
1 polymer ?
#
loop_
_entity_poly.entity_id
_entity_poly.type
_entity_poly.pdbx_seq_one_letter_code
_entity_poly.pdbx_strand_id
1 'polypeptide(L)'
;VLFDGGRRAANVQFASEGYKATQANYRQTVLNAFQQVQDGITGLAVLDGAAKQSEDAVADAQRLLALANDRYSGGLVAYLNVITAQQSLLNSKRQDAQIR
;
A
#
# COMPACT_ATOMS: atom_id res chain seq x y z
N VAL A 1 63.88 6.74 -18.15
CA VAL A 1 63.10 7.94 -18.53
C VAL A 1 62.14 8.27 -17.41
N LEU A 2 62.30 9.44 -16.79
CA LEU A 2 61.56 9.91 -15.60
C LEU A 2 60.24 10.64 -15.96
N PHE A 3 59.94 10.76 -17.26
CA PHE A 3 58.83 11.55 -17.79
C PHE A 3 57.68 10.63 -18.23
N ASP A 4 56.58 10.64 -17.47
CA ASP A 4 55.39 9.78 -17.69
C ASP A 4 54.24 10.52 -18.41
N GLY A 5 54.45 11.74 -18.93
CA GLY A 5 53.47 12.48 -19.74
C GLY A 5 52.11 12.73 -19.06
N GLY A 6 52.05 12.73 -17.73
CA GLY A 6 50.80 12.89 -16.96
C GLY A 6 50.03 11.59 -16.69
N ARG A 7 50.45 10.43 -17.23
CA ARG A 7 49.78 9.13 -17.07
C ARG A 7 49.53 8.74 -15.61
N ARG A 8 50.49 8.96 -14.72
CA ARG A 8 50.34 8.67 -13.29
C ARG A 8 49.29 9.56 -12.63
N ALA A 9 49.27 10.84 -12.97
CA ALA A 9 48.28 11.78 -12.44
C ALA A 9 46.86 11.39 -12.92
N ALA A 10 46.71 11.04 -14.19
CA ALA A 10 45.45 10.55 -14.74
C ALA A 10 44.97 9.27 -14.04
N ASN A 11 45.87 8.32 -13.75
CA ASN A 11 45.51 7.09 -13.02
C ASN A 11 45.06 7.36 -11.58
N VAL A 12 45.73 8.29 -10.88
CA VAL A 12 45.31 8.70 -9.52
C VAL A 12 43.96 9.41 -9.57
N GLN A 13 43.73 10.28 -10.56
CA GLN A 13 42.45 10.95 -10.75
C GLN A 13 41.34 9.93 -11.04
N PHE A 14 41.57 8.97 -11.93
CA PHE A 14 40.62 7.88 -12.21
C PHE A 14 40.26 7.10 -10.95
N ALA A 15 41.26 6.72 -10.14
CA ALA A 15 41.02 6.02 -8.89
C ALA A 15 40.23 6.87 -7.87
N SER A 16 40.53 8.17 -7.78
CA SER A 16 39.82 9.13 -6.92
C SER A 16 38.35 9.28 -7.32
N GLU A 17 38.06 9.47 -8.61
CA GLU A 17 36.69 9.56 -9.10
C GLU A 17 35.95 8.21 -8.97
N GLY A 18 36.65 7.08 -9.16
CA GLY A 18 36.12 5.76 -8.87
C GLY A 18 35.71 5.60 -7.41
N TYR A 19 36.53 6.06 -6.47
CA TYR A 19 36.19 6.06 -5.05
C TYR A 19 34.96 6.92 -4.75
N LYS A 20 34.87 8.14 -5.31
CA LYS A 20 33.69 9.00 -5.16
C LYS A 20 32.44 8.32 -5.71
N ALA A 21 32.54 7.63 -6.84
CA ALA A 21 31.43 6.86 -7.42
C ALA A 21 30.99 5.72 -6.48
N THR A 22 31.92 4.95 -5.92
CA THR A 22 31.60 3.91 -4.93
C THR A 22 30.93 4.49 -3.69
N GLN A 23 31.41 5.62 -3.19
CA GLN A 23 30.81 6.31 -2.04
C GLN A 23 29.38 6.79 -2.37
N ALA A 24 29.15 7.33 -3.57
CA ALA A 24 27.83 7.75 -4.02
C ALA A 24 26.87 6.55 -4.14
N ASN A 25 27.32 5.44 -4.72
CA ASN A 25 26.54 4.21 -4.81
C ASN A 25 26.14 3.69 -3.43
N TYR A 26 27.08 3.66 -2.47
CA TYR A 26 26.77 3.27 -1.10
C TYR A 26 25.69 4.16 -0.47
N ARG A 27 25.83 5.49 -0.61
CA ARG A 27 24.81 6.44 -0.12
C ARG A 27 23.45 6.16 -0.75
N GLN A 28 23.40 5.92 -2.06
CA GLN A 28 22.16 5.59 -2.77
C GLN A 28 21.53 4.29 -2.26
N THR A 29 22.32 3.23 -2.05
CA THR A 29 21.82 1.97 -1.49
C THR A 29 21.20 2.17 -0.11
N VAL A 30 21.85 2.94 0.76
CA VAL A 30 21.31 3.25 2.09
C VAL A 30 20.02 4.05 2.00
N LEU A 31 19.96 5.09 1.16
CA LEU A 31 18.75 5.90 0.96
C LEU A 31 17.58 5.06 0.43
N ASN A 32 17.84 4.17 -0.53
CA ASN A 32 16.82 3.25 -1.05
C ASN A 32 16.30 2.31 0.03
N ALA A 33 17.18 1.78 0.88
CA ALA A 33 16.78 0.92 1.99
C ALA A 33 15.91 1.68 3.01
N PHE A 34 16.26 2.92 3.34
CA PHE A 34 15.43 3.78 4.19
C PHE A 34 14.05 4.05 3.56
N GLN A 35 14.01 4.36 2.27
CA GLN A 35 12.75 4.56 1.55
C GLN A 35 11.88 3.30 1.61
N GLN A 36 12.43 2.12 1.33
CA GLN A 36 11.68 0.86 1.38
C GLN A 36 11.08 0.58 2.76
N VAL A 37 11.83 0.86 3.84
CA VAL A 37 11.31 0.72 5.21
C VAL A 37 10.18 1.71 5.47
N GLN A 38 10.34 2.97 5.07
CA GLN A 38 9.29 3.98 5.23
C GLN A 38 8.02 3.63 4.43
N ASP A 39 8.18 3.15 3.19
CA ASP A 39 7.09 2.71 2.33
C ASP A 39 6.35 1.52 2.96
N GLY A 40 7.08 0.57 3.55
CA GLY A 40 6.50 -0.54 4.30
C GLY A 40 5.70 -0.09 5.53
N ILE A 41 6.25 0.80 6.36
CA ILE A 41 5.56 1.33 7.56
C ILE A 41 4.31 2.12 7.15
N THR A 42 4.43 2.98 6.14
CA THR A 42 3.30 3.80 5.66
C THR A 42 2.23 2.92 5.03
N GLY A 43 2.61 1.89 4.28
CA GLY A 43 1.69 0.90 3.72
C GLY A 43 0.89 0.17 4.79
N LEU A 44 1.52 -0.23 5.90
CA LEU A 44 0.81 -0.84 7.04
C LEU A 44 -0.20 0.11 7.67
N ALA A 45 0.13 1.39 7.85
CA ALA A 45 -0.80 2.37 8.40
C ALA A 45 -2.02 2.60 7.49
N VAL A 46 -1.80 2.63 6.17
CA VAL A 46 -2.89 2.72 5.18
C VAL A 46 -3.78 1.47 5.22
N LEU A 47 -3.20 0.28 5.32
CA LEU A 47 -3.94 -0.98 5.43
C LEU A 47 -4.78 -1.05 6.72
N ASP A 48 -4.24 -0.59 7.85
CA ASP A 48 -4.98 -0.52 9.11
C ASP A 48 -6.20 0.42 9.01
N GLY A 49 -6.03 1.59 8.37
CA GLY A 49 -7.14 2.49 8.08
C GLY A 49 -8.20 1.86 7.15
N ALA A 50 -7.75 1.19 6.09
CA ALA A 50 -8.62 0.49 5.15
C ALA A 50 -9.40 -0.66 5.82
N ALA A 51 -8.75 -1.42 6.72
CA ALA A 51 -9.37 -2.50 7.47
C ALA A 51 -10.52 -1.99 8.36
N LYS A 52 -10.27 -0.93 9.13
CA LYS A 52 -11.30 -0.29 9.97
C LYS A 52 -12.50 0.19 9.15
N GLN A 53 -12.24 0.88 8.04
CA GLN A 53 -13.29 1.40 7.16
C GLN A 53 -14.11 0.26 6.51
N SER A 54 -13.45 -0.85 6.19
CA SER A 54 -14.11 -2.03 5.64
C SER A 54 -14.99 -2.74 6.67
N GLU A 55 -14.52 -2.85 7.92
CA GLU A 55 -15.33 -3.39 9.03
C GLU A 55 -16.60 -2.55 9.26
N ASP A 56 -16.46 -1.22 9.27
CA ASP A 56 -17.60 -0.30 9.37
C ASP A 56 -18.58 -0.49 8.21
N ALA A 57 -18.08 -0.64 6.98
CA ALA A 57 -18.92 -0.87 5.80
C ALA A 57 -19.68 -2.21 5.87
N VAL A 58 -19.07 -3.25 6.45
CA VAL A 58 -19.75 -4.52 6.72
C VAL A 58 -20.84 -4.33 7.78
N ALA A 59 -20.56 -3.62 8.87
CA ALA A 59 -21.54 -3.35 9.93
C ALA A 59 -22.74 -2.55 9.39
N ASP A 60 -22.50 -1.54 8.57
CA ASP A 60 -23.56 -0.74 7.95
C ASP A 60 -24.41 -1.56 6.97
N ALA A 61 -23.79 -2.41 6.15
CA ALA A 61 -24.53 -3.29 5.25
C ALA A 61 -25.37 -4.33 6.01
N GLN A 62 -24.92 -4.79 7.19
CA GLN A 62 -25.72 -5.65 8.07
C GLN A 62 -26.95 -4.92 8.62
N ARG A 63 -26.79 -3.66 9.06
CA ARG A 63 -27.91 -2.81 9.52
C ARG A 63 -28.92 -2.57 8.39
N LEU A 64 -28.44 -2.32 7.18
CA LEU A 64 -29.28 -2.14 5.99
C LEU A 64 -30.08 -3.40 5.67
N LEU A 65 -29.45 -4.58 5.76
CA LEU A 65 -30.13 -5.85 5.59
C LEU A 65 -31.21 -6.08 6.67
N ALA A 66 -30.92 -5.79 7.93
CA ALA A 66 -31.91 -5.88 9.00
C ALA A 66 -33.13 -4.99 8.70
N LEU A 67 -32.89 -3.72 8.34
CA LEU A 67 -33.96 -2.79 7.96
C LEU A 67 -34.77 -3.26 6.75
N ALA A 68 -34.12 -3.85 5.75
CA ALA A 68 -34.79 -4.38 4.57
C ALA A 68 -35.70 -5.58 4.93
N ASN A 69 -35.25 -6.45 5.84
CA ASN A 69 -36.06 -7.54 6.37
C ASN A 69 -37.28 -7.02 7.14
N ASP A 70 -37.09 -6.05 8.03
CA ASP A 70 -38.18 -5.47 8.83
C ASP A 70 -39.26 -4.86 7.92
N ARG A 71 -38.84 -4.10 6.89
CA ARG A 71 -39.76 -3.49 5.93
C ARG A 71 -40.48 -4.54 5.07
N TYR A 72 -39.80 -5.62 4.69
CA TYR A 72 -40.41 -6.71 3.94
C TYR A 72 -41.44 -7.45 4.80
N SER A 73 -41.09 -7.80 6.03
CA SER A 73 -42.00 -8.43 6.99
C SER A 73 -43.21 -7.55 7.32
N GLY A 74 -43.04 -6.22 7.33
CA GLY A 74 -44.12 -5.25 7.46
C GLY A 74 -44.95 -5.01 6.19
N GLY A 75 -44.59 -5.64 5.06
CA GLY A 75 -45.30 -5.46 3.78
C GLY A 75 -45.05 -4.11 3.08
N LEU A 76 -44.08 -3.31 3.55
CA LEU A 76 -43.78 -1.98 3.02
C LEU A 76 -42.94 -2.02 1.74
N VAL A 77 -42.19 -3.10 1.51
CA VAL A 77 -41.30 -3.24 0.36
C VAL A 77 -41.33 -4.66 -0.21
N ALA A 78 -41.03 -4.78 -1.50
CA ALA A 78 -40.87 -6.08 -2.14
C ALA A 78 -39.60 -6.81 -1.65
N TYR A 79 -39.63 -8.14 -1.67
CA TYR A 79 -38.50 -9.01 -1.30
C TYR A 79 -37.22 -8.74 -2.10
N LEU A 80 -37.35 -8.18 -3.31
CA LEU A 80 -36.20 -7.75 -4.11
C LEU A 80 -35.27 -6.80 -3.33
N ASN A 81 -35.81 -5.93 -2.46
CA ASN A 81 -34.99 -5.04 -1.63
C ASN A 81 -34.13 -5.82 -0.62
N VAL A 82 -34.63 -6.94 -0.09
CA VAL A 82 -33.86 -7.83 0.78
C VAL A 82 -32.71 -8.46 -0.01
N ILE A 83 -32.97 -8.94 -1.23
CA ILE A 83 -31.93 -9.52 -2.10
C ILE A 83 -30.86 -8.46 -2.43
N THR A 84 -31.26 -7.25 -2.79
CA THR A 84 -30.31 -6.15 -3.05
C THR A 84 -29.47 -5.82 -1.81
N ALA A 85 -30.07 -5.79 -0.62
CA ALA A 85 -29.35 -5.58 0.63
C ALA A 85 -28.37 -6.73 0.96
N GLN A 86 -28.78 -7.99 0.72
CA GLN A 86 -27.90 -9.16 0.86
C GLN A 86 -26.72 -9.11 -0.10
N GLN A 87 -26.94 -8.68 -1.34
CA GLN A 87 -25.89 -8.54 -2.34
C GLN A 87 -24.89 -7.43 -1.96
N SER A 88 -25.39 -6.31 -1.44
CA SER A 88 -24.54 -5.24 -0.89
C SER A 88 -23.69 -5.75 0.28
N LEU A 89 -24.29 -6.48 1.23
CA LEU A 89 -23.55 -7.08 2.35
C LEU A 89 -22.47 -8.07 1.89
N LEU A 90 -22.79 -8.91 0.91
CA LEU A 90 -21.81 -9.85 0.35
C LEU A 90 -20.63 -9.13 -0.29
N ASN A 91 -20.88 -8.04 -1.02
CA ASN A 91 -19.83 -7.22 -1.62
C ASN A 91 -18.94 -6.58 -0.54
N SER A 92 -19.52 -6.00 0.51
CA SER A 92 -18.75 -5.44 1.64
C SER A 92 -17.90 -6.51 2.32
N LYS A 93 -18.46 -7.71 2.58
CA LYS A 93 -17.70 -8.83 3.18
C LYS A 93 -16.55 -9.32 2.31
N ARG A 94 -16.73 -9.32 0.99
CA ARG A 94 -15.67 -9.69 0.04
C ARG A 94 -14.55 -8.66 0.03
N GLN A 95 -14.89 -7.37 0.06
CA GLN A 95 -13.91 -6.30 0.15
C GLN A 95 -13.10 -6.39 1.46
N ASP A 96 -13.77 -6.69 2.58
CA ASP A 96 -13.11 -6.89 3.88
C ASP A 96 -12.12 -8.05 3.86
N ALA A 97 -12.53 -9.18 3.29
CA ALA A 97 -11.68 -10.35 3.14
C ALA A 97 -10.49 -10.15 2.18
N GLN A 98 -10.51 -9.12 1.32
CA GLN A 98 -9.38 -8.77 0.44
C GLN A 98 -8.38 -7.84 1.12
N ILE A 99 -8.80 -7.12 2.16
CA ILE A 99 -7.95 -6.18 2.92
C ILE A 99 -7.24 -6.90 4.08
N ARG A 100 -7.88 -7.91 4.66
CA ARG A 100 -7.32 -8.80 5.69
C ARG A 100 -6.34 -9.82 5.10
#